data_AF-A0A923V3S8-F1
#
_entry.id   AF-A0A923V3S8-F1
#
_cell.length_a   1.000
_cell.length_b   1.000
_cell.length_c   1.000
_cell.angle_alpha   90.00
_cell.angle_beta   90.00
_cell.angle_gamma   90.00
#
_symmetry.space_group_name_H-M   'P 1'
#
loop_
_entity.id
_entity.type
_entity.pdbx_description
1 polymer ?
#
loop_
_entity_poly.entity_id
_entity_poly.type
_entity_poly.pdbx_seq_one_letter_code
_entity_poly.pdbx_strand_id
1 'polypeptide(L)'
;MTNLFQNINRIQVINIKAEVDVNGAQPRYLALNSTETFTPNYTLVDVGASTSIKYGNGRKIKFQMQVHNLLDKAYQSNLNRLKYFDYYAASPNGKLGIYNMGRNVSVKAIVPF
;
A
#
# COMPACT_ATOMS: atom_id res chain seq x y z
N MET A 1 -9.81 43.68 2.40
CA MET A 1 -9.99 42.33 1.84
C MET A 1 -8.69 41.93 1.16
N THR A 2 -7.77 41.36 1.93
CA THR A 2 -6.37 41.22 1.51
C THR A 2 -5.97 39.75 1.61
N ASN A 3 -5.33 39.25 0.55
CA ASN A 3 -4.47 38.07 0.53
C ASN A 3 -5.09 36.67 0.45
N LEU A 4 -5.94 36.41 -0.55
CA LEU A 4 -6.13 35.04 -1.06
C LEU A 4 -5.11 34.67 -2.16
N PHE A 5 -4.58 35.65 -2.90
CA PHE A 5 -3.68 35.41 -4.04
C PHE A 5 -2.18 35.33 -3.71
N GLN A 6 -1.76 35.77 -2.52
CA GLN A 6 -0.34 35.69 -2.11
C GLN A 6 0.09 34.28 -1.65
N ASN A 7 -0.88 33.40 -1.39
CA ASN A 7 -0.65 32.06 -0.83
C ASN A 7 -0.30 31.00 -1.91
N ILE A 8 -0.59 31.28 -3.17
CA ILE A 8 -0.41 30.35 -4.30
C ILE A 8 1.08 30.12 -4.61
N ASN A 9 1.98 31.03 -4.20
CA ASN A 9 3.43 30.94 -4.46
C ASN A 9 4.23 30.05 -3.48
N ARG A 10 3.59 29.44 -2.48
CA ARG A 10 4.26 28.60 -1.46
C ARG A 10 4.34 27.12 -1.83
N ILE A 11 3.35 26.62 -2.56
CA ILE A 11 3.29 25.23 -3.04
C ILE A 11 4.07 25.17 -4.34
N GLN A 12 5.16 24.41 -4.37
CA GLN A 12 6.02 24.37 -5.55
C GLN A 12 5.80 23.17 -6.45
N VAL A 13 5.55 22.01 -5.83
CA VAL A 13 5.46 20.74 -6.55
C VAL A 13 4.35 19.94 -5.91
N ILE A 14 3.48 19.39 -6.73
CA ILE A 14 2.49 18.39 -6.37
C ILE A 14 2.81 17.16 -7.22
N ASN A 15 2.99 16.01 -6.58
CA ASN A 15 3.13 14.72 -7.26
C ASN A 15 1.96 13.85 -6.85
N ILE A 16 1.34 13.19 -7.82
CA ILE A 16 0.29 12.20 -7.61
C ILE A 16 0.81 10.90 -8.25
N LYS A 17 0.63 9.78 -7.54
CA LYS A 17 0.99 8.44 -7.99
C LYS A 17 -0.24 7.55 -7.84
N ALA A 18 -0.50 6.72 -8.85
CA ALA A 18 -1.41 5.61 -8.78
C ALA A 18 -0.70 4.38 -9.38
N GLU A 19 -0.90 3.22 -8.76
CA GLU A 19 -0.30 1.96 -9.16
C GLU A 19 -1.33 0.84 -9.04
N VAL A 20 -1.31 -0.09 -10.00
CA VAL A 20 -2.18 -1.27 -10.00
C VAL A 20 -1.29 -2.48 -10.20
N ASP A 21 -1.29 -3.38 -9.22
CA ASP A 21 -0.57 -4.64 -9.25
C ASP A 21 -1.55 -5.78 -9.52
N VAL A 22 -1.42 -6.43 -10.67
CA VAL A 22 -2.28 -7.53 -11.11
C VAL A 22 -1.49 -8.84 -11.04
N ASN A 23 -1.85 -9.69 -10.08
CA ASN A 23 -1.26 -11.00 -9.90
C ASN A 23 -2.19 -12.08 -10.45
N GLY A 24 -1.70 -12.83 -11.45
CA GLY A 24 -2.41 -13.97 -12.03
C GLY A 24 -2.55 -15.12 -11.05
N ALA A 25 -3.55 -15.98 -11.27
CA ALA A 25 -3.70 -17.19 -10.48
C ALA A 25 -2.52 -18.13 -10.73
N GLN A 26 -2.02 -18.78 -9.68
CA GLN A 26 -0.95 -19.76 -9.77
C GLN A 26 -1.50 -21.17 -9.49
N PRO A 27 -2.01 -21.87 -10.53
CA PRO A 27 -2.52 -23.24 -10.42
C PRO A 27 -1.42 -24.29 -10.27
N ARG A 28 -0.19 -24.00 -10.71
CA ARG A 28 0.95 -24.91 -10.62
C ARG A 28 1.79 -24.59 -9.38
N TYR A 29 1.76 -25.50 -8.42
CA TYR A 29 2.50 -25.45 -7.15
C TYR A 29 3.03 -26.85 -6.81
N LEU A 30 4.00 -26.95 -5.92
CA LEU A 30 4.57 -28.23 -5.51
C LEU A 30 3.63 -28.92 -4.52
N ALA A 31 2.67 -29.69 -5.05
CA ALA A 31 1.71 -30.44 -4.24
C ALA A 31 2.33 -31.63 -3.47
N LEU A 32 3.62 -31.93 -3.71
CA LEU A 32 4.33 -33.00 -3.02
C LEU A 32 4.37 -32.71 -1.51
N ASN A 33 3.96 -33.69 -0.70
CA ASN A 33 3.84 -33.58 0.76
C ASN A 33 2.79 -32.57 1.27
N SER A 34 1.89 -32.08 0.41
CA SER A 34 0.78 -31.17 0.79
C SER A 34 1.23 -29.90 1.52
N THR A 35 2.46 -29.45 1.27
CA THR A 35 3.05 -28.27 1.90
C THR A 35 2.72 -26.96 1.17
N GLU A 36 2.32 -27.05 -0.10
CA GLU A 36 1.88 -25.91 -0.90
C GLU A 36 0.41 -26.06 -1.35
N THR A 37 -0.21 -24.91 -1.61
CA THR A 37 -1.62 -24.79 -1.99
C THR A 37 -1.78 -23.77 -3.11
N PHE A 38 -2.87 -23.92 -3.86
CA PHE A 38 -3.28 -23.00 -4.91
C PHE A 38 -3.27 -21.55 -4.45
N THR A 39 -2.76 -20.65 -5.30
CA THR A 39 -2.84 -19.19 -5.06
C THR A 39 -3.83 -18.57 -6.04
N PRO A 40 -4.96 -18.01 -5.57
CA PRO A 40 -5.89 -17.32 -6.43
C PRO A 40 -5.30 -16.01 -6.97
N ASN A 41 -5.87 -15.50 -8.05
CA ASN A 41 -5.52 -14.18 -8.56
C ASN A 41 -5.95 -13.08 -7.59
N TYR A 42 -5.19 -11.99 -7.58
CA TYR A 42 -5.56 -10.79 -6.83
C TYR A 42 -5.04 -9.54 -7.53
N THR A 43 -5.72 -8.43 -7.28
CA THR A 43 -5.33 -7.11 -7.78
C THR A 43 -5.28 -6.14 -6.62
N LEU A 44 -4.19 -5.40 -6.52
CA LEU A 44 -4.00 -4.34 -5.53
C LEU A 44 -3.98 -2.99 -6.24
N VAL A 45 -4.54 -1.99 -5.58
CA VAL A 45 -4.56 -0.61 -6.05
C VAL A 45 -3.91 0.24 -4.98
N ASP A 46 -2.86 0.96 -5.36
CA ASP A 46 -2.10 1.81 -4.48
C ASP A 46 -2.15 3.26 -5.00
N VAL A 47 -2.27 4.21 -4.09
CA VAL A 47 -2.31 5.63 -4.44
C VAL A 47 -1.43 6.43 -3.49
N GLY A 48 -0.86 7.51 -3.99
CA GLY A 48 -0.04 8.39 -3.20
C GLY A 48 -0.04 9.82 -3.73
N ALA A 49 0.15 10.76 -2.82
CA ALA A 49 0.34 12.15 -3.15
C ALA A 49 1.49 12.73 -2.32
N SER A 50 2.23 13.67 -2.89
CA SER A 50 3.20 14.45 -2.13
C SER A 50 3.24 15.88 -2.59
N THR A 51 3.57 16.77 -1.67
CA THR A 51 3.77 18.18 -1.97
C THR A 51 4.98 18.74 -1.24
N SER A 52 5.57 19.80 -1.79
CA SER A 52 6.65 20.54 -1.15
C SER A 52 6.27 22.00 -0.96
N ILE A 53 6.33 22.46 0.29
CA ILE A 53 5.98 23.80 0.70
C ILE A 53 7.27 24.53 1.09
N LYS A 54 7.49 25.71 0.51
CA LYS A 54 8.59 26.58 0.91
C LYS A 54 8.32 27.19 2.29
N TYR A 55 9.34 27.16 3.15
CA TYR A 55 9.39 27.98 4.35
C TYR A 55 10.65 28.86 4.31
N GLY A 56 10.73 29.87 5.19
CA GLY A 56 11.73 30.94 5.13
C GLY A 56 13.16 30.48 4.80
N ASN A 57 13.93 31.38 4.20
CA ASN A 57 15.34 31.15 3.83
C ASN A 57 15.55 30.07 2.74
N GLY A 58 14.61 29.94 1.79
CA GLY A 58 14.73 29.06 0.61
C GLY A 58 14.54 27.57 0.88
N ARG A 59 14.24 27.18 2.12
CA ARG A 59 14.07 25.79 2.56
C ARG A 59 12.68 25.25 2.18
N LYS A 60 12.55 23.92 2.09
CA LYS A 60 11.29 23.25 1.69
C LYS A 60 10.96 22.11 2.64
N ILE A 61 9.73 22.08 3.13
CA ILE A 61 9.17 20.93 3.85
C ILE A 61 8.41 20.08 2.83
N LYS A 62 8.64 18.77 2.86
CA LYS A 62 7.93 17.82 1.98
C LYS A 62 6.93 16.99 2.77
N PHE A 63 5.68 16.99 2.33
CA PHE A 63 4.62 16.13 2.85
C PHE A 63 4.34 15.02 1.86
N GLN A 64 4.11 13.80 2.35
CA GLN A 64 3.76 12.64 1.55
C GLN A 64 2.64 11.87 2.24
N MET A 65 1.67 11.40 1.47
CA MET A 65 0.59 10.53 1.88
C MET A 65 0.55 9.36 0.90
N GLN A 66 0.42 8.13 1.41
CA GLN A 66 0.32 6.93 0.60
C GLN A 66 -0.75 6.00 1.20
N VAL A 67 -1.51 5.35 0.34
CA VAL A 67 -2.46 4.31 0.68
C VAL A 67 -2.13 3.09 -0.16
N HIS A 68 -1.73 2.00 0.49
CA HIS A 68 -1.53 0.71 -0.13
C HIS A 68 -2.75 -0.17 0.09
N ASN A 69 -3.08 -1.01 -0.89
CA ASN A 69 -4.27 -1.85 -0.91
C ASN A 69 -5.55 -1.04 -0.64
N LEU A 70 -5.79 -0.02 -1.46
CA LEU A 70 -6.90 0.94 -1.36
C LEU A 70 -8.27 0.25 -1.25
N LEU A 71 -8.45 -0.86 -1.98
CA LEU A 71 -9.70 -1.63 -2.03
C LEU A 71 -9.84 -2.67 -0.91
N ASP A 72 -8.90 -2.72 0.05
CA ASP A 72 -8.92 -3.64 1.20
C ASP A 72 -9.03 -5.11 0.82
N LYS A 73 -8.39 -5.50 -0.27
CA LYS A 73 -8.43 -6.88 -0.74
C LYS A 73 -7.70 -7.75 0.26
N ALA A 74 -8.39 -8.71 0.85
CA ALA A 74 -7.73 -9.82 1.54
C ALA A 74 -7.08 -10.74 0.49
N TYR A 75 -5.76 -10.91 0.55
CA TYR A 75 -5.00 -11.69 -0.41
C TYR A 75 -3.89 -12.52 0.27
N GLN A 76 -3.43 -13.55 -0.43
CA GLN A 76 -2.27 -14.36 -0.07
C GLN A 76 -1.35 -14.39 -1.28
N SER A 77 -0.18 -13.78 -1.16
CA SER A 77 0.85 -13.86 -2.20
C SER A 77 1.45 -15.27 -2.22
N ASN A 78 1.75 -15.79 -3.41
CA ASN A 78 2.50 -17.03 -3.57
C ASN A 78 3.89 -16.96 -2.90
N LEU A 79 4.47 -15.76 -2.77
CA LEU A 79 5.76 -15.52 -2.11
C LEU A 79 5.64 -15.52 -0.57
N ASN A 80 4.43 -15.45 -0.02
CA ASN A 80 4.23 -15.47 1.42
C ASN A 80 4.32 -16.90 1.95
N ARG A 81 5.48 -17.27 2.50
CA ARG A 81 5.68 -18.60 3.11
C ARG A 81 4.84 -18.83 4.37
N LEU A 82 4.35 -17.76 5.01
CA LEU A 82 3.49 -17.86 6.18
C LEU A 82 2.06 -18.28 5.81
N LYS A 83 1.65 -18.19 4.53
CA LYS A 83 0.29 -18.57 4.12
C LYS A 83 -0.04 -20.04 4.38
N TYR A 84 0.99 -20.90 4.44
CA TYR A 84 0.86 -22.34 4.73
C TYR A 84 0.89 -22.67 6.22
N PHE A 85 1.27 -21.70 7.08
CA PHE A 85 1.29 -21.90 8.52
C PHE A 85 -0.12 -21.74 9.06
N ASP A 86 -0.87 -22.84 9.05
CA ASP A 86 -2.20 -22.88 9.62
C ASP A 86 -2.23 -23.79 10.85
N TYR A 87 -2.16 -23.18 12.03
CA TYR A 87 -2.31 -23.88 13.31
C TYR A 87 -3.78 -24.09 13.69
N TYR A 88 -4.70 -23.38 13.02
CA TYR A 88 -6.11 -23.30 13.40
C TYR A 88 -6.97 -24.04 12.38
N ALA A 89 -7.59 -25.14 12.80
CA ALA A 89 -8.51 -25.91 11.94
C ALA A 89 -9.86 -25.21 11.70
N ALA A 90 -10.14 -24.11 12.40
CA ALA A 90 -11.39 -23.36 12.30
C ALA A 90 -11.12 -21.87 12.32
N SER A 91 -11.79 -21.15 11.41
CA SER A 91 -11.69 -19.70 11.27
C SER A 91 -13.08 -19.08 11.25
N PRO A 92 -13.40 -18.10 12.11
CA PRO A 92 -14.75 -17.51 12.20
C PRO A 92 -15.25 -16.89 10.90
N ASN A 93 -14.34 -16.52 9.99
CA ASN A 93 -14.63 -15.89 8.71
C ASN A 93 -14.33 -16.82 7.52
N GLY A 94 -14.14 -18.12 7.76
CA GLY A 94 -13.95 -19.15 6.72
C GLY A 94 -12.64 -19.01 5.93
N LYS A 95 -11.72 -18.15 6.39
CA LYS A 95 -10.42 -17.90 5.77
C LYS A 95 -9.33 -18.60 6.56
N LEU A 96 -8.66 -19.55 5.92
CA LEU A 96 -7.63 -20.39 6.49
C LEU A 96 -6.24 -19.92 6.02
N GLY A 97 -5.24 -20.06 6.90
CA GLY A 97 -3.87 -19.58 6.69
C GLY A 97 -3.67 -18.08 6.90
N ILE A 98 -2.40 -17.64 6.89
CA ILE A 98 -2.03 -16.25 7.17
C ILE A 98 -2.11 -15.41 5.89
N TYR A 99 -2.90 -14.34 5.94
CA TYR A 99 -3.07 -13.40 4.83
C TYR A 99 -2.01 -12.30 4.86
N ASN A 100 -1.75 -11.70 3.69
CA ASN A 100 -0.91 -10.51 3.59
C ASN A 100 -1.62 -9.28 4.19
N MET A 101 -0.86 -8.20 4.38
CA MET A 101 -1.37 -6.96 4.96
C MET A 101 -2.56 -6.41 4.17
N GLY A 102 -3.61 -6.00 4.90
CA GLY A 102 -4.77 -5.30 4.35
C GLY A 102 -4.45 -3.84 3.98
N ARG A 103 -5.48 -2.99 3.90
CA ARG A 103 -5.30 -1.56 3.60
C ARG A 103 -4.33 -0.90 4.60
N ASN A 104 -3.29 -0.25 4.09
CA ASN A 104 -2.30 0.48 4.88
C ASN A 104 -2.24 1.95 4.46
N VAL A 105 -2.29 2.87 5.42
CA VAL A 105 -2.24 4.32 5.18
C VAL A 105 -1.00 4.90 5.88
N SER A 106 -0.20 5.67 5.16
CA SER A 106 1.02 6.31 5.67
C SER A 106 1.03 7.80 5.38
N VAL A 107 1.44 8.60 6.37
CA VAL A 107 1.67 10.04 6.23
C VAL A 107 3.09 10.35 6.73
N LYS A 108 3.84 11.13 5.95
CA LYS A 108 5.25 11.46 6.22
C LYS A 108 5.49 12.95 5.99
N ALA A 109 6.20 13.58 6.93
CA ALA A 109 6.74 14.93 6.78
C ALA A 109 8.28 14.86 6.80
N ILE A 110 8.94 15.56 5.87
CA ILE A 110 10.39 15.67 5.79
C ILE A 110 10.75 17.14 5.97
N VAL A 111 11.45 17.44 7.05
CA VAL A 111 11.87 18.80 7.43
C VAL A 111 13.40 18.88 7.36
N PRO A 112 13.98 19.67 6.45
CA PRO A 112 15.42 19.92 6.43
C PRO A 112 15.81 20.88 7.57
N PHE A 113 16.93 20.60 8.23
CA PHE A 113 17.53 21.41 9.30
C PHE A 113 18.49 22.49 8.75
#